data_AF-A0A2V5N622-F1
#
_entry.id   AF-A0A2V5N622-F1
#
_cell.length_a   1.000
_cell.length_b   1.000
_cell.length_c   1.000
_cell.angle_alpha   90.00
_cell.angle_beta   90.00
_cell.angle_gamma   90.00
#
_symmetry.space_group_name_H-M   'P 1'
#
loop_
_entity.id
_entity.type
_entity.pdbx_description
1 polymer ?
#
loop_
_entity_poly.entity_id
_entity_poly.type
_entity_poly.pdbx_seq_one_letter_code
_entity_poly.pdbx_strand_id
1 'polypeptide(L)'
;LALLVTTIAFWWYCNNGVTNILAGIALFEVYHDVQYLSLVWIYNRSRVEKDTSIGGFMRFVFRRSGSLVGLYVGLVFAYGSLAYFTAHLEIETVKRVLTGVVAASGLLHFYYDGFIWKVRDRSTRENLGLAAGNAPAGSREVLPTGLLHGLKWVGVFVIPLGTLWIGQARNKTPEVEQMSRIASDLPDSARAHRKYAYSLHTTDRLDEAAEQYRIALRLNPNDKEMHFWLGQVLASQSQLSEARSELEEVLRSDPRNGEYHSEYACVLERLGQKDQASAEHLTAIRLAPKSGQNHYEYAMFLFRQEKLDEAIPEFEAALTHNPKHPEAHYHLGRALFVKGDLEGAKIHYLETARLDPKAPVHSGLGVVYARLGQTSEAIAQFKEALRLRPDDTEAAENLRFVLATETRSGSTPR
;
A
#
# COMPACT_ATOMS: atom_id res chain seq x y z
N LEU A 1 28.31 7.38 -29.23
CA LEU A 1 28.86 7.96 -27.98
C LEU A 1 27.89 8.98 -27.36
N ALA A 2 27.54 10.06 -28.05
CA ALA A 2 26.58 11.06 -27.53
C ALA A 2 25.24 10.46 -27.06
N LEU A 3 24.63 9.58 -27.86
CA LEU A 3 23.39 8.88 -27.48
C LEU A 3 23.55 8.03 -26.21
N LEU A 4 24.67 7.32 -26.07
CA LEU A 4 24.94 6.50 -24.88
C LEU A 4 25.02 7.39 -23.62
N VAL A 5 25.74 8.51 -23.72
CA VAL A 5 25.88 9.47 -22.62
C VAL A 5 24.53 10.09 -22.25
N THR A 6 23.72 10.49 -23.22
CA THR A 6 22.41 11.10 -22.95
C THR A 6 21.41 10.09 -22.39
N THR A 7 21.44 8.83 -22.84
CA THR A 7 20.59 7.77 -22.29
C THR A 7 20.96 7.42 -20.85
N ILE A 8 22.25 7.31 -20.53
CA ILE A 8 22.71 7.06 -19.14
C ILE A 8 22.37 8.25 -18.23
N ALA A 9 22.58 9.49 -18.69
CA ALA A 9 22.26 10.68 -17.91
C ALA A 9 20.74 10.81 -17.65
N PHE A 10 19.91 10.52 -18.66
CA PHE A 10 18.45 10.59 -18.52
C PHE A 10 17.91 9.46 -17.65
N TRP A 11 18.47 8.25 -17.74
CA TRP A 11 18.16 7.14 -16.83
C TRP A 11 18.44 7.52 -15.37
N TRP A 12 19.61 8.10 -15.11
CA TRP A 12 19.98 8.56 -13.78
C TRP A 12 19.01 9.63 -13.25
N TYR A 13 18.62 10.60 -14.08
CA TYR A 13 17.64 11.61 -13.73
C TYR A 13 16.26 11.00 -13.42
N CYS A 14 15.77 10.08 -14.24
CA CYS A 14 14.50 9.39 -14.03
C CYS A 14 14.47 8.58 -12.74
N ASN A 15 15.59 7.98 -12.34
CA ASN A 15 15.65 7.12 -11.16
C ASN A 15 15.93 7.88 -9.86
N ASN A 16 16.63 9.02 -9.92
CA ASN A 16 17.06 9.76 -8.73
C ASN A 16 16.38 11.14 -8.57
N GLY A 17 15.96 11.77 -9.66
CA GLY A 17 15.33 13.10 -9.66
C GLY A 17 13.80 13.08 -9.65
N VAL A 18 13.16 11.98 -10.08
CA VAL A 18 11.70 11.86 -10.12
C VAL A 18 11.19 11.21 -8.83
N THR A 19 10.32 11.92 -8.10
CA THR A 19 9.81 11.49 -6.79
C THR A 19 8.95 10.22 -6.85
N ASN A 20 8.26 9.99 -7.96
CA ASN A 20 7.45 8.80 -8.20
C ASN A 20 8.19 7.80 -9.12
N ILE A 21 8.58 6.65 -8.59
CA ILE A 21 9.35 5.62 -9.30
C ILE A 21 8.65 5.10 -10.57
N LEU A 22 7.32 4.97 -10.53
CA LEU A 22 6.56 4.51 -11.70
C LEU A 22 6.59 5.58 -12.80
N ALA A 23 6.44 6.86 -12.42
CA ALA A 23 6.58 7.96 -13.36
C ALA A 23 8.01 8.06 -13.93
N GLY A 24 9.03 7.83 -13.10
CA GLY A 24 10.43 7.80 -13.52
C GLY A 24 10.71 6.71 -14.56
N ILE A 25 10.26 5.47 -14.29
CA ILE A 25 10.39 4.33 -15.21
C ILE A 25 9.66 4.63 -16.53
N ALA A 26 8.40 5.08 -16.47
CA ALA A 26 7.65 5.39 -17.69
C ALA A 26 8.28 6.50 -18.52
N LEU A 27 8.80 7.54 -17.86
CA LEU A 27 9.45 8.65 -18.54
C LEU A 27 10.73 8.19 -19.25
N PHE A 28 11.50 7.30 -18.61
CA PHE A 28 12.69 6.71 -19.22
C PHE A 28 12.35 5.83 -20.42
N GLU A 29 11.35 4.94 -20.30
CA GLU A 29 10.89 4.08 -21.39
C GLU A 29 10.42 4.88 -22.60
N VAL A 30 9.60 5.93 -22.39
CA VAL A 30 9.14 6.82 -23.47
C VAL A 30 10.32 7.51 -24.16
N TYR A 31 11.28 8.02 -23.39
CA TYR A 31 12.48 8.67 -23.95
C TYR A 31 13.30 7.69 -24.79
N HIS A 32 13.52 6.49 -24.27
CA HIS A 32 14.28 5.44 -24.95
C HIS A 32 13.59 4.97 -26.23
N ASP A 33 12.26 4.83 -26.20
CA ASP A 33 11.45 4.50 -27.38
C ASP A 33 11.52 5.56 -28.47
N VAL A 34 11.46 6.84 -28.11
CA VAL A 34 11.57 7.93 -29.08
C VAL A 34 12.96 7.93 -29.75
N GLN A 35 14.03 7.72 -28.99
CA GLN A 35 15.38 7.58 -29.55
C GLN A 35 15.44 6.41 -30.54
N TYR A 36 14.84 5.29 -30.18
CA TYR A 36 14.88 4.05 -30.95
C TYR A 36 14.03 4.11 -32.22
N LEU A 37 12.80 4.61 -32.12
CA LEU A 37 11.90 4.85 -33.25
C LEU A 37 12.50 5.85 -34.25
N SER A 38 13.26 6.84 -33.76
CA SER A 38 13.99 7.78 -34.61
C SER A 38 15.05 7.09 -35.47
N LEU A 39 15.80 6.13 -34.91
CA LEU A 39 16.78 5.33 -35.67
C LEU A 39 16.10 4.45 -36.73
N VAL A 40 15.02 3.76 -36.36
CA VAL A 40 14.23 2.92 -37.28
C VAL A 40 13.60 3.76 -38.41
N TRP A 41 13.14 4.98 -38.10
CA TRP A 41 12.60 5.89 -39.10
C TRP A 41 13.67 6.39 -40.07
N ILE A 42 14.84 6.81 -39.57
CA ILE A 42 15.97 7.22 -40.44
C ILE A 42 16.35 6.08 -41.40
N TYR A 43 16.43 4.86 -40.88
CA TYR A 43 16.72 3.67 -41.68
C TYR A 43 15.67 3.42 -42.77
N ASN A 44 14.39 3.35 -42.41
CA ASN A 44 13.31 3.04 -43.36
C ASN A 44 13.09 4.15 -44.37
N ARG A 45 13.28 5.41 -43.96
CA ARG A 45 13.28 6.55 -44.87
C ARG A 45 14.38 6.43 -45.92
N SER A 46 15.63 6.15 -45.50
CA SER A 46 16.73 5.95 -46.46
C SER A 46 16.45 4.80 -47.43
N ARG A 47 15.79 3.74 -46.98
CA ARG A 47 15.43 2.59 -47.82
C ARG A 47 14.33 2.95 -48.83
N VAL A 48 13.29 3.63 -48.38
CA VAL A 48 12.18 4.14 -49.20
C VAL A 48 12.66 5.13 -50.26
N GLU A 49 13.68 5.93 -49.96
CA GLU A 49 14.28 6.88 -50.90
C GLU A 49 15.16 6.18 -51.96
N LYS A 50 15.80 5.05 -51.62
CA LYS A 50 16.73 4.32 -52.50
C LYS A 50 16.10 3.21 -53.34
N ASP A 51 15.02 2.58 -52.87
CA ASP A 51 14.41 1.42 -53.50
C ASP A 51 13.03 1.76 -54.10
N THR A 52 12.98 1.81 -55.44
CA THR A 52 11.76 2.18 -56.17
C THR A 52 10.69 1.09 -56.21
N SER A 53 10.98 -0.13 -55.73
CA SER A 53 10.00 -1.22 -55.65
C SER A 53 9.07 -1.11 -54.44
N ILE A 54 9.40 -0.25 -53.47
CA ILE A 54 8.64 -0.10 -52.24
C ILE A 54 7.31 0.62 -52.50
N GLY A 55 6.21 -0.03 -52.10
CA GLY A 55 4.83 0.41 -52.33
C GLY A 55 4.44 1.74 -51.68
N GLY A 56 3.34 2.33 -52.18
CA GLY A 56 2.92 3.71 -51.86
C GLY A 56 2.64 4.00 -50.38
N PHE A 57 2.11 3.02 -49.63
CA PHE A 57 1.82 3.19 -48.20
C PHE A 57 3.10 3.35 -47.36
N MET A 58 4.10 2.50 -47.57
CA MET A 58 5.39 2.61 -46.90
C MET A 58 6.11 3.92 -47.26
N ARG A 59 5.99 4.36 -48.53
CA ARG A 59 6.43 5.70 -48.93
C ARG A 59 5.74 6.82 -48.15
N PHE A 60 4.42 6.74 -47.99
CA PHE A 60 3.66 7.75 -47.28
C PHE A 60 4.04 7.83 -45.78
N VAL A 61 4.21 6.68 -45.12
CA VAL A 61 4.53 6.61 -43.68
C VAL A 61 5.94 7.15 -43.38
N PHE A 62 6.94 6.88 -44.24
CA PHE A 62 8.33 7.22 -43.95
C PHE A 62 8.86 8.49 -44.64
N ARG A 63 8.07 9.13 -45.54
CA ARG A 63 8.49 10.34 -46.29
C ARG A 63 8.35 11.65 -45.51
N ARG A 64 7.43 11.76 -44.54
CA ARG A 64 7.25 12.97 -43.70
C ARG A 64 7.23 12.56 -42.23
N SER A 65 8.04 13.19 -41.38
CA SER A 65 8.18 12.84 -39.95
C SER A 65 6.85 12.89 -39.18
N GLY A 66 5.90 13.74 -39.59
CA GLY A 66 4.62 13.91 -38.90
C GLY A 66 3.65 12.72 -39.00
N SER A 67 3.69 11.90 -40.06
CA SER A 67 2.75 10.77 -40.20
C SER A 67 3.09 9.61 -39.26
N LEU A 68 4.38 9.38 -38.98
CA LEU A 68 4.82 8.36 -38.03
C LEU A 68 4.60 8.79 -36.56
N VAL A 69 4.82 10.06 -36.25
CA VAL A 69 4.47 10.64 -34.94
C VAL A 69 2.96 10.57 -34.72
N GLY A 70 2.15 10.90 -35.73
CA GLY A 70 0.69 10.77 -35.66
C GLY A 70 0.22 9.33 -35.46
N LEU A 71 0.85 8.35 -36.10
CA LEU A 71 0.56 6.92 -35.92
C LEU A 71 0.89 6.46 -34.49
N TYR A 72 2.02 6.89 -33.94
CA TYR A 72 2.45 6.55 -32.58
C TYR A 72 1.51 7.16 -31.53
N VAL A 73 1.19 8.45 -31.66
CA VAL A 73 0.21 9.13 -30.79
C VAL A 73 -1.16 8.47 -30.91
N GLY A 74 -1.58 8.10 -32.13
CA GLY A 74 -2.85 7.42 -32.37
C GLY A 74 -2.95 6.03 -31.75
N LEU A 75 -1.87 5.23 -31.78
CA LEU A 75 -1.81 3.92 -31.12
C LEU A 75 -1.84 4.04 -29.59
N VAL A 76 -1.11 5.00 -29.03
CA VAL A 76 -1.14 5.30 -27.58
C VAL A 76 -2.55 5.71 -27.15
N PHE A 77 -3.22 6.56 -27.95
CA PHE A 77 -4.60 6.99 -27.69
C PHE A 77 -5.61 5.86 -27.84
N ALA A 78 -5.48 5.01 -28.87
CA ALA A 78 -6.39 3.89 -29.14
C ALA A 78 -6.28 2.77 -28.09
N TYR A 79 -5.09 2.56 -27.53
CA TYR A 79 -4.89 1.58 -26.45
C TYR A 79 -5.32 2.15 -25.09
N GLY A 80 -5.10 3.46 -24.86
CA GLY A 80 -5.57 4.16 -23.66
C GLY A 80 -7.09 4.34 -23.61
N SER A 81 -7.76 4.45 -24.76
CA SER A 81 -9.21 4.63 -24.84
C SER A 81 -10.02 3.34 -24.59
N LEU A 82 -9.39 2.16 -24.69
CA LEU A 82 -10.03 0.88 -24.35
C LEU A 82 -10.35 0.75 -22.84
N ALA A 83 -9.76 1.63 -22.00
CA ALA A 83 -10.02 1.74 -20.57
C ALA A 83 -10.82 3.01 -20.18
N TYR A 84 -11.18 3.87 -21.14
CA TYR A 84 -11.82 5.17 -20.87
C TYR A 84 -13.30 5.06 -20.48
N PHE A 85 -13.93 3.89 -20.58
CA PHE A 85 -15.38 3.73 -20.38
C PHE A 85 -15.85 3.28 -19.00
N THR A 86 -15.05 3.41 -17.94
CA THR A 86 -15.58 3.32 -16.57
C THR A 86 -15.04 4.42 -15.68
N ALA A 87 -15.96 5.27 -15.23
CA ALA A 87 -15.75 6.48 -14.44
C ALA A 87 -14.99 6.23 -13.13
N HIS A 88 -14.22 7.25 -12.69
CA HIS A 88 -13.45 7.38 -11.44
C HIS A 88 -11.97 6.94 -11.55
N LEU A 89 -11.07 7.92 -11.67
CA LEU A 89 -9.63 7.72 -11.72
C LEU A 89 -9.06 7.45 -10.33
N GLU A 90 -8.84 6.18 -10.00
CA GLU A 90 -8.06 5.73 -8.84
C GLU A 90 -6.56 5.55 -9.20
N ILE A 91 -5.69 5.53 -8.19
CA ILE A 91 -4.22 5.29 -8.32
C ILE A 91 -3.92 3.98 -9.07
N GLU A 92 -4.82 2.99 -9.00
CA GLU A 92 -4.74 1.76 -9.77
C GLU A 92 -4.83 1.97 -11.28
N THR A 93 -5.63 2.95 -11.74
CA THR A 93 -5.79 3.27 -13.17
C THR A 93 -4.51 3.86 -13.74
N VAL A 94 -3.81 4.73 -12.98
CA VAL A 94 -2.50 5.26 -13.38
C VAL A 94 -1.48 4.13 -13.50
N LYS A 95 -1.44 3.19 -12.55
CA LYS A 95 -0.57 2.01 -12.61
C LYS A 95 -0.87 1.14 -13.84
N ARG A 96 -2.14 0.94 -14.19
CA ARG A 96 -2.55 0.14 -15.37
C ARG A 96 -2.21 0.83 -16.69
N VAL A 97 -2.44 2.14 -16.82
CA VAL A 97 -2.03 2.92 -18.01
C VAL A 97 -0.52 2.84 -18.20
N LEU A 98 0.23 3.02 -17.11
CA LEU A 98 1.68 2.98 -17.13
C LEU A 98 2.21 1.57 -17.48
N THR A 99 1.55 0.52 -16.97
CA THR A 99 1.83 -0.88 -17.34
C THR A 99 1.51 -1.14 -18.82
N GLY A 100 0.41 -0.59 -19.34
CA GLY A 100 0.06 -0.67 -20.75
C GLY A 100 1.07 0.02 -21.67
N VAL A 101 1.55 1.20 -21.28
CA VAL A 101 2.62 1.92 -22.00
C VAL A 101 3.91 1.11 -22.00
N VAL A 102 4.34 0.59 -20.84
CA VAL A 102 5.56 -0.23 -20.72
C VAL A 102 5.43 -1.55 -21.50
N ALA A 103 4.27 -2.20 -21.47
CA ALA A 103 4.05 -3.44 -22.21
C ALA A 103 4.01 -3.22 -23.73
N ALA A 104 3.33 -2.18 -24.19
CA ALA A 104 3.28 -1.81 -25.61
C ALA A 104 4.66 -1.38 -26.12
N SER A 105 5.38 -0.60 -25.32
CA SER A 105 6.79 -0.21 -25.53
C SER A 105 7.67 -1.45 -25.67
N GLY A 106 7.66 -2.36 -24.70
CA GLY A 106 8.45 -3.60 -24.73
C GLY A 106 8.15 -4.51 -25.93
N LEU A 107 6.88 -4.61 -26.34
CA LEU A 107 6.48 -5.35 -27.55
C LEU A 107 6.99 -4.68 -28.84
N LEU A 108 6.91 -3.35 -28.92
CA LEU A 108 7.51 -2.58 -30.02
C LEU A 108 9.03 -2.78 -30.06
N HIS A 109 9.67 -2.75 -28.89
CA HIS A 109 11.11 -2.96 -28.73
C HIS A 109 11.53 -4.33 -29.28
N PHE A 110 10.84 -5.40 -28.88
CA PHE A 110 11.10 -6.75 -29.38
C PHE A 110 10.90 -6.87 -30.89
N TYR A 111 9.83 -6.28 -31.43
CA TYR A 111 9.54 -6.31 -32.87
C TYR A 111 10.62 -5.60 -33.70
N TYR A 112 11.07 -4.44 -33.23
CA TYR A 112 12.07 -3.63 -33.92
C TYR A 112 13.53 -4.06 -33.64
N ASP A 113 13.83 -4.75 -32.54
CA ASP A 113 15.16 -5.37 -32.31
C ASP A 113 15.42 -6.51 -33.29
N GLY A 114 14.38 -7.30 -33.62
CA GLY A 114 14.44 -8.25 -34.73
C GLY A 114 14.75 -7.59 -36.08
N PHE A 115 14.41 -6.30 -36.24
CA PHE A 115 14.66 -5.51 -37.44
C PHE A 115 16.09 -4.96 -37.51
N ILE A 116 16.64 -4.39 -36.43
CA ILE A 116 18.03 -3.90 -36.36
C ILE A 116 19.04 -5.04 -36.56
N TRP A 117 18.77 -6.23 -36.02
CA TRP A 117 19.67 -7.37 -36.24
C TRP A 117 19.73 -7.82 -37.71
N LYS A 118 18.64 -7.63 -38.46
CA LYS A 118 18.61 -7.81 -39.91
C LYS A 118 19.45 -6.76 -40.64
N VAL A 119 19.68 -5.58 -40.06
CA VAL A 119 20.63 -4.56 -40.58
C VAL A 119 22.09 -4.95 -40.32
N ARG A 120 22.36 -5.80 -39.33
CA ARG A 120 23.68 -6.44 -39.14
C ARG A 120 23.96 -7.55 -40.15
N ASP A 121 22.93 -8.07 -40.81
CA ASP A 121 23.07 -9.08 -41.85
C ASP A 121 23.81 -8.52 -43.07
N ARG A 122 24.74 -9.31 -43.61
CA ARG A 122 25.66 -8.89 -44.68
C ARG A 122 24.91 -8.42 -45.91
N SER A 123 23.84 -9.13 -46.30
CA SER A 123 23.00 -8.80 -47.45
C SER A 123 22.34 -7.42 -47.32
N THR A 124 21.96 -7.05 -46.10
CA THR A 124 21.31 -5.78 -45.81
C THR A 124 22.33 -4.64 -45.79
N ARG A 125 23.55 -4.87 -45.28
CA ARG A 125 24.66 -3.89 -45.33
C ARG A 125 25.17 -3.64 -46.76
N GLU A 126 25.21 -4.67 -47.60
CA GLU A 126 25.60 -4.58 -49.02
C GLU A 126 24.58 -3.76 -49.80
N ASN A 127 23.27 -4.01 -49.61
CA ASN A 127 22.20 -3.19 -50.20
C ASN A 127 22.17 -1.74 -49.70
N LEU A 128 22.86 -1.44 -48.60
CA LEU A 128 23.00 -0.10 -48.02
C LEU A 128 24.29 0.63 -48.47
N GLY A 129 25.19 -0.05 -49.19
CA GLY A 129 26.47 0.51 -49.66
C GLY A 129 27.54 0.65 -48.57
N LEU A 130 27.47 -0.15 -47.49
CA LEU A 130 28.31 -0.01 -46.28
C LEU A 130 29.39 -1.09 -46.12
N ALA A 131 29.77 -1.82 -47.18
CA ALA A 131 30.83 -2.83 -47.12
C ALA A 131 31.83 -2.68 -48.28
N ALA A 132 33.10 -2.46 -47.94
CA ALA A 132 34.25 -2.68 -48.80
C ALA A 132 35.01 -3.92 -48.29
N GLY A 133 35.25 -4.91 -49.17
CA GLY A 133 36.28 -5.94 -48.97
C GLY A 133 35.80 -7.40 -48.82
N ASN A 134 35.89 -8.14 -49.94
CA ASN A 134 36.15 -9.57 -50.19
C ASN A 134 35.82 -10.67 -49.15
N ALA A 135 35.09 -11.70 -49.64
CA ALA A 135 34.72 -12.95 -48.96
C ALA A 135 35.80 -14.06 -49.06
N PRO A 136 35.64 -15.20 -48.33
CA PRO A 136 34.85 -16.30 -48.88
C PRO A 136 33.84 -16.95 -47.89
N ALA A 137 33.06 -17.89 -48.43
CA ALA A 137 31.79 -18.41 -47.93
C ALA A 137 31.89 -19.65 -47.02
N GLY A 138 30.87 -19.81 -46.15
CA GLY A 138 30.35 -21.11 -45.76
C GLY A 138 30.48 -21.49 -44.28
N SER A 139 29.41 -21.31 -43.51
CA SER A 139 29.13 -22.21 -42.39
C SER A 139 27.62 -22.48 -42.34
N ARG A 140 27.24 -23.75 -42.56
CA ARG A 140 25.88 -24.26 -42.34
C ARG A 140 25.53 -24.09 -40.86
N GLU A 141 24.78 -23.05 -40.52
CA GLU A 141 24.10 -23.00 -39.22
C GLU A 141 22.88 -23.93 -39.29
N VAL A 142 22.90 -24.98 -38.48
CA VAL A 142 21.90 -26.07 -38.45
C VAL A 142 20.54 -25.61 -37.89
N LEU A 143 20.49 -24.42 -37.28
CA LEU A 143 19.28 -23.81 -36.76
C LEU A 143 19.08 -22.42 -37.38
N PRO A 144 17.85 -22.02 -37.73
CA PRO A 144 17.58 -20.69 -38.26
C PRO A 144 18.08 -19.64 -37.26
N THR A 145 18.86 -18.67 -37.76
CA THR A 145 19.58 -17.69 -36.93
C THR A 145 18.66 -16.94 -35.96
N GLY A 146 17.38 -16.75 -36.33
CA GLY A 146 16.35 -16.18 -35.46
C GLY A 146 15.96 -17.05 -34.26
N LEU A 147 15.99 -18.39 -34.38
CA LEU A 147 15.70 -19.31 -33.27
C LEU A 147 16.88 -19.38 -32.29
N LEU A 148 18.11 -19.44 -32.81
CA LEU A 148 19.33 -19.31 -32.01
C LEU A 148 19.36 -17.98 -31.26
N HIS A 149 18.85 -16.91 -31.86
CA HIS A 149 18.75 -15.61 -31.21
C HIS A 149 17.65 -15.60 -30.13
N GLY A 150 16.45 -16.09 -30.42
CA GLY A 150 15.37 -16.23 -29.44
C GLY A 150 15.80 -17.04 -28.22
N LEU A 151 16.53 -18.15 -28.42
CA LEU A 151 17.09 -18.96 -27.34
C LEU A 151 18.13 -18.21 -26.48
N LYS A 152 18.91 -17.30 -27.08
CA LYS A 152 19.84 -16.43 -26.33
C LYS A 152 19.09 -15.48 -25.40
N TRP A 153 17.99 -14.85 -25.87
CA TRP A 153 17.18 -13.97 -25.03
C TRP A 153 16.40 -14.72 -23.95
N VAL A 154 15.95 -15.94 -24.24
CA VAL A 154 15.40 -16.84 -23.21
C VAL A 154 16.46 -17.10 -22.13
N GLY A 155 17.70 -17.39 -22.53
CA GLY A 155 18.81 -17.59 -21.60
C GLY A 155 19.22 -16.34 -20.79
N VAL A 156 19.18 -15.15 -21.40
CA VAL A 156 19.65 -13.90 -20.77
C VAL A 156 18.56 -13.19 -19.96
N PHE A 157 17.29 -13.28 -20.36
CA PHE A 157 16.21 -12.53 -19.71
C PHE A 157 15.15 -13.45 -19.10
N VAL A 158 14.62 -14.42 -19.84
CA VAL A 158 13.51 -15.25 -19.35
C VAL A 158 13.95 -16.16 -18.21
N ILE A 159 15.13 -16.78 -18.32
CA ILE A 159 15.65 -17.64 -17.24
C ILE A 159 16.02 -16.81 -16.01
N PRO A 160 16.80 -15.71 -16.09
CA PRO A 160 17.12 -14.88 -14.91
C PRO A 160 15.91 -14.19 -14.29
N LEU A 161 14.95 -13.68 -15.07
CA LEU A 161 13.69 -13.17 -14.50
C LEU A 161 12.87 -14.29 -13.89
N GLY A 162 12.79 -15.44 -14.55
CA GLY A 162 12.07 -16.61 -14.06
C GLY A 162 12.66 -17.11 -12.75
N THR A 163 13.98 -17.19 -12.62
CA THR A 163 14.66 -17.59 -11.39
C THR A 163 14.54 -16.53 -10.29
N LEU A 164 14.58 -15.24 -10.64
CA LEU A 164 14.36 -14.15 -9.70
C LEU A 164 12.91 -14.12 -9.19
N TRP A 165 11.94 -14.34 -10.08
CA TRP A 165 10.51 -14.40 -9.74
C TRP A 165 10.18 -15.65 -8.91
N ILE A 166 10.70 -16.82 -9.28
CA ILE A 166 10.60 -18.04 -8.46
C ILE A 166 11.32 -17.84 -7.12
N GLY A 167 12.45 -17.15 -7.11
CA GLY A 167 13.18 -16.77 -5.90
C GLY A 167 12.36 -15.88 -4.98
N GLN A 168 11.74 -14.82 -5.49
CA GLN A 168 10.85 -13.94 -4.72
C GLN A 168 9.57 -14.64 -4.26
N ALA A 169 8.95 -15.47 -5.12
CA ALA A 169 7.76 -16.22 -4.77
C ALA A 169 8.03 -17.30 -3.70
N ARG A 170 9.26 -17.83 -3.64
CA ARG A 170 9.69 -18.81 -2.63
C ARG A 170 10.29 -18.16 -1.38
N ASN A 171 10.89 -16.97 -1.48
CA ASN A 171 11.36 -16.20 -0.33
C ASN A 171 10.18 -15.54 0.36
N LYS A 172 9.66 -16.21 1.39
CA LYS A 172 8.84 -15.57 2.42
C LYS A 172 9.73 -14.86 3.43
N THR A 173 10.66 -14.02 2.99
CA THR A 173 11.43 -13.21 3.93
C THR A 173 10.44 -12.26 4.61
N PRO A 174 10.36 -12.24 5.95
CA PRO A 174 9.48 -11.31 6.65
C PRO A 174 9.78 -9.88 6.20
N GLU A 175 8.74 -9.05 6.05
CA GLU A 175 8.89 -7.67 5.56
C GLU A 175 9.91 -6.88 6.39
N VAL A 176 9.94 -7.09 7.70
CA VAL A 176 10.89 -6.48 8.63
C VAL A 176 12.34 -6.79 8.27
N GLU A 177 12.63 -8.05 7.92
CA GLU A 177 13.98 -8.49 7.55
C GLU A 177 14.39 -7.92 6.19
N GLN A 178 13.43 -7.81 5.26
CA GLN A 178 13.67 -7.14 3.98
C GLN A 178 13.97 -5.64 4.19
N MET A 179 13.19 -4.95 5.02
CA MET A 179 13.40 -3.53 5.28
C MET A 179 14.69 -3.27 6.06
N SER A 180 15.08 -4.18 6.96
CA SER A 180 16.37 -4.14 7.66
C SER A 180 17.54 -4.14 6.67
N ARG A 181 17.54 -5.05 5.70
CA ARG A 181 18.59 -5.11 4.66
C ARG A 181 18.62 -3.84 3.81
N ILE A 182 17.45 -3.34 3.40
CA ILE A 182 17.36 -2.10 2.62
C ILE A 182 17.91 -0.91 3.41
N ALA A 183 17.61 -0.81 4.71
CA ALA A 183 18.17 0.24 5.57
C ALA A 183 19.69 0.08 5.75
N SER A 184 20.19 -1.15 5.85
CA SER A 184 21.63 -1.42 5.93
C SER A 184 22.37 -1.10 4.62
N ASP A 185 21.76 -1.37 3.47
CA ASP A 185 22.34 -1.09 2.15
C ASP A 185 22.28 0.41 1.80
N LEU A 186 21.38 1.16 2.44
CA LEU A 186 21.13 2.59 2.22
C LEU A 186 21.14 3.38 3.55
N PRO A 187 22.28 3.44 4.27
CA PRO A 187 22.35 4.00 5.63
C PRO A 187 22.06 5.51 5.70
N ASP A 188 22.22 6.24 4.60
CA ASP A 188 21.93 7.68 4.54
C ASP A 188 20.52 7.99 3.97
N SER A 189 19.68 6.96 3.84
CA SER A 189 18.32 7.11 3.31
C SER A 189 17.29 7.19 4.43
N ALA A 190 16.84 8.42 4.75
CA ALA A 190 15.75 8.65 5.70
C ALA A 190 14.51 7.81 5.36
N ARG A 191 14.22 7.63 4.07
CA ARG A 191 13.11 6.80 3.59
C ARG A 191 13.30 5.31 3.89
N ALA A 192 14.52 4.79 3.79
CA ALA A 192 14.79 3.38 4.10
C ALA A 192 14.60 3.13 5.59
N HIS A 193 15.18 3.97 6.43
CA HIS A 193 15.00 3.93 7.90
C HIS A 193 13.54 4.08 8.31
N ARG A 194 12.79 5.00 7.70
CA ARG A 194 11.34 5.15 7.91
C ARG A 194 10.56 3.86 7.65
N LYS A 195 10.79 3.23 6.49
CA LYS A 195 10.08 1.99 6.13
C LYS A 195 10.42 0.86 7.08
N TYR A 196 11.69 0.79 7.49
CA TYR A 196 12.12 -0.21 8.46
C TYR A 196 11.49 0.05 9.84
N ALA A 197 11.49 1.29 10.31
CA ALA A 197 10.83 1.71 11.55
C ALA A 197 9.34 1.36 11.55
N TYR A 198 8.62 1.64 10.45
CA TYR A 198 7.21 1.28 10.31
C TYR A 198 6.97 -0.22 10.39
N SER A 199 7.81 -1.03 9.73
CA SER A 199 7.69 -2.50 9.77
C SER A 199 8.00 -3.06 11.17
N LEU A 200 8.96 -2.46 11.89
CA LEU A 200 9.24 -2.80 13.29
C LEU A 200 8.05 -2.43 14.20
N HIS A 201 7.45 -1.25 14.00
CA HIS A 201 6.28 -0.79 14.75
C HIS A 201 5.10 -1.75 14.58
N THR A 202 4.75 -2.14 13.35
CA THR A 202 3.63 -3.07 13.09
C THR A 202 3.89 -4.50 13.56
N THR A 203 5.14 -4.84 13.90
CA THR A 203 5.52 -6.12 14.50
C THR A 203 5.83 -6.04 15.98
N ASP A 204 5.41 -4.94 16.63
CA ASP A 204 5.53 -4.68 18.07
C ASP A 204 6.99 -4.64 18.59
N ARG A 205 7.95 -4.36 17.70
CA ARG A 205 9.37 -4.15 18.04
C ARG A 205 9.64 -2.67 18.29
N LEU A 206 8.99 -2.13 19.31
CA LEU A 206 8.90 -0.69 19.57
C LEU A 206 10.26 -0.01 19.82
N ASP A 207 11.16 -0.66 20.56
CA ASP A 207 12.49 -0.11 20.86
C ASP A 207 13.33 0.13 19.60
N GLU A 208 13.31 -0.85 18.69
CA GLU A 208 14.01 -0.75 17.42
C GLU A 208 13.32 0.24 16.48
N ALA A 209 11.98 0.26 16.48
CA ALA A 209 11.21 1.23 15.68
C ALA A 209 11.57 2.68 16.07
N ALA A 210 11.62 2.98 17.37
CA ALA A 210 11.98 4.29 17.89
C ALA A 210 13.38 4.71 17.43
N GLU A 211 14.38 3.81 17.48
CA GLU A 211 15.73 4.13 17.01
C GLU A 211 15.78 4.41 15.50
N GLN A 212 15.07 3.61 14.70
CA GLN A 212 15.01 3.82 13.25
C GLN A 212 14.30 5.13 12.89
N TYR A 213 13.25 5.52 13.61
CA TYR A 213 12.64 6.85 13.44
C TYR A 213 13.60 7.99 13.85
N ARG A 214 14.36 7.84 14.94
CA ARG A 214 15.39 8.81 15.33
C ARG A 214 16.49 8.94 14.27
N ILE A 215 16.94 7.84 13.67
CA ILE A 215 17.88 7.89 12.53
C ILE A 215 17.26 8.66 11.35
N ALA A 216 16.01 8.35 10.99
CA ALA A 216 15.33 9.04 9.90
C ALA A 216 15.21 10.55 10.16
N LEU A 217 14.91 10.96 11.40
CA LEU A 217 14.87 12.36 11.82
C LEU A 217 16.26 13.03 11.82
N ARG A 218 17.34 12.31 12.19
CA ARG A 218 18.70 12.87 12.05
C ARG A 218 19.04 13.22 10.60
N LEU A 219 18.56 12.41 9.65
CA LEU A 219 18.76 12.62 8.21
C LEU A 219 17.79 13.68 7.63
N ASN A 220 16.59 13.80 8.18
CA ASN A 220 15.60 14.81 7.81
C ASN A 220 14.87 15.38 9.06
N PRO A 221 15.44 16.41 9.72
CA PRO A 221 14.95 16.88 11.02
C PRO A 221 13.58 17.54 11.03
N ASN A 222 13.04 17.93 9.87
CA ASN A 222 11.75 18.62 9.78
C ASN A 222 10.64 17.71 9.24
N ASP A 223 10.85 16.39 9.24
CA ASP A 223 9.87 15.43 8.75
C ASP A 223 8.76 15.22 9.78
N LYS A 224 7.66 15.96 9.61
CA LYS A 224 6.50 15.89 10.51
C LYS A 224 5.88 14.50 10.61
N GLU A 225 5.93 13.68 9.55
CA GLU A 225 5.45 12.30 9.64
C GLU A 225 6.33 11.51 10.61
N MET A 226 7.65 11.76 10.64
CA MET A 226 8.56 11.02 11.52
C MET A 226 8.44 11.44 12.97
N HIS A 227 8.25 12.73 13.25
CA HIS A 227 7.90 13.19 14.60
C HIS A 227 6.58 12.55 15.07
N PHE A 228 5.57 12.46 14.20
CA PHE A 228 4.30 11.84 14.54
C PHE A 228 4.43 10.35 14.89
N TRP A 229 5.08 9.56 14.03
CA TRP A 229 5.27 8.14 14.28
C TRP A 229 6.20 7.86 15.46
N LEU A 230 7.25 8.66 15.64
CA LEU A 230 8.10 8.55 16.83
C LEU A 230 7.31 8.87 18.10
N GLY A 231 6.48 9.92 18.08
CA GLY A 231 5.59 10.27 19.17
C GLY A 231 4.65 9.13 19.56
N GLN A 232 4.04 8.45 18.58
CA GLN A 232 3.19 7.28 18.84
C GLN A 232 3.97 6.11 19.46
N VAL A 233 5.13 5.77 18.91
CA VAL A 233 5.94 4.65 19.43
C VAL A 233 6.41 4.94 20.86
N LEU A 234 6.88 6.15 21.13
CA LEU A 234 7.27 6.59 22.48
C LEU A 234 6.09 6.57 23.44
N ALA A 235 4.90 6.95 22.98
CA ALA A 235 3.68 6.82 23.77
C ALA A 235 3.44 5.34 24.10
N SER A 236 3.48 4.42 23.13
CA SER A 236 3.32 2.98 23.38
C SER A 236 4.34 2.42 24.37
N GLN A 237 5.57 2.94 24.37
CA GLN A 237 6.63 2.62 25.35
C GLN A 237 6.45 3.31 26.72
N SER A 238 5.39 4.09 26.91
CA SER A 238 5.15 4.91 28.10
C SER A 238 6.20 6.00 28.36
N GLN A 239 6.98 6.37 27.35
CA GLN A 239 7.89 7.53 27.36
C GLN A 239 7.10 8.82 27.05
N LEU A 240 6.11 9.12 27.89
CA LEU A 240 5.09 10.12 27.60
C LEU A 240 5.61 11.56 27.45
N SER A 241 6.68 11.90 28.16
CA SER A 241 7.27 13.25 28.07
C SER A 241 7.99 13.49 26.74
N GLU A 242 8.70 12.47 26.24
CA GLU A 242 9.33 12.52 24.92
C GLU A 242 8.25 12.50 23.83
N ALA A 243 7.26 11.60 23.95
CA ALA A 243 6.12 11.53 23.03
C ALA A 243 5.41 12.88 22.88
N ARG A 244 5.18 13.58 24.00
CA ARG A 244 4.60 14.92 24.01
C ARG A 244 5.45 15.91 23.21
N SER A 245 6.77 15.93 23.43
CA SER A 245 7.68 16.83 22.72
C SER A 245 7.65 16.59 21.21
N GLU A 246 7.65 15.33 20.78
CA GLU A 246 7.58 14.98 19.36
C GLU A 246 6.26 15.43 18.73
N LEU A 247 5.13 15.21 19.41
CA LEU A 247 3.82 15.64 18.93
C LEU A 247 3.65 17.18 18.94
N GLU A 248 4.32 17.90 19.84
CA GLU A 248 4.38 19.37 19.81
C GLU A 248 5.11 19.89 18.57
N GLU A 249 6.17 19.21 18.08
CA GLU A 249 6.82 19.54 16.80
C GLU A 249 5.85 19.36 15.63
N VAL A 250 5.10 18.25 15.64
CA VAL A 250 4.10 17.93 14.62
C VAL A 250 3.04 19.03 14.56
N LEU A 251 2.46 19.40 15.70
CA LEU A 251 1.44 20.45 15.80
C LEU A 251 1.96 21.84 15.40
N ARG A 252 3.24 22.15 15.70
CA ARG A 252 3.87 23.39 15.23
C ARG A 252 3.95 23.45 13.70
N SER A 253 4.19 22.32 13.05
CA SER A 253 4.28 22.22 11.59
C SER A 253 2.92 22.21 10.89
N ASP A 254 1.91 21.61 11.51
CA ASP A 254 0.58 21.41 10.92
C ASP A 254 -0.54 21.52 11.97
N PRO A 255 -0.85 22.75 12.44
CA PRO A 255 -1.79 23.00 13.53
C PRO A 255 -3.26 22.83 13.12
N ARG A 256 -3.55 22.36 11.89
CA ARG A 256 -4.91 22.19 11.36
C ARG A 256 -5.23 20.73 11.06
N ASN A 257 -4.39 19.80 11.47
CA ASN A 257 -4.62 18.38 11.32
C ASN A 257 -5.28 17.80 12.58
N GLY A 258 -6.54 17.39 12.47
CA GLY A 258 -7.30 16.83 13.59
C GLY A 258 -6.74 15.51 14.13
N GLU A 259 -6.08 14.70 13.30
CA GLU A 259 -5.44 13.43 13.75
C GLU A 259 -4.31 13.72 14.74
N TYR A 260 -3.49 14.73 14.46
CA TYR A 260 -2.38 15.12 15.34
C TYR A 260 -2.87 15.66 16.68
N HIS A 261 -3.96 16.44 16.68
CA HIS A 261 -4.60 16.88 17.91
C HIS A 261 -5.17 15.70 18.72
N SER A 262 -5.73 14.68 18.06
CA SER A 262 -6.25 13.48 18.73
C SER A 262 -5.15 12.68 19.41
N GLU A 263 -4.06 12.40 18.70
CA GLU A 263 -2.91 11.67 19.28
C GLU A 263 -2.24 12.45 20.43
N TYR A 264 -2.12 13.78 20.27
CA TYR A 264 -1.61 14.64 21.34
C TYR A 264 -2.51 14.59 22.58
N ALA A 265 -3.84 14.62 22.39
CA ALA A 265 -4.79 14.47 23.48
C ALA A 265 -4.64 13.14 24.22
N CYS A 266 -4.45 12.02 23.50
CA CYS A 266 -4.20 10.70 24.09
C CYS A 266 -2.94 10.69 24.97
N VAL A 267 -1.86 11.36 24.55
CA VAL A 267 -0.64 11.50 25.36
C VAL A 267 -0.88 12.37 26.59
N LEU A 268 -1.59 13.50 26.46
CA LEU A 268 -1.95 14.38 27.58
C LEU A 268 -2.79 13.65 28.62
N GLU A 269 -3.73 12.82 28.20
CA GLU A 269 -4.56 12.00 29.08
C GLU A 269 -3.70 11.06 29.94
N ARG A 270 -2.76 10.35 29.31
CA ARG A 270 -1.84 9.44 30.01
C ARG A 270 -0.88 10.16 30.94
N LEU A 271 -0.61 11.44 30.69
CA LEU A 271 0.11 12.34 31.60
C LEU A 271 -0.77 12.90 32.74
N GLY A 272 -2.07 12.60 32.75
CA GLY A 272 -3.03 13.08 33.73
C GLY A 272 -3.54 14.51 33.48
N GLN A 273 -3.22 15.10 32.34
CA GLN A 273 -3.58 16.48 31.97
C GLN A 273 -4.97 16.54 31.32
N LYS A 274 -6.00 16.15 32.09
CA LYS A 274 -7.36 15.91 31.59
C LYS A 274 -8.00 17.12 30.88
N ASP A 275 -7.85 18.32 31.43
CA ASP A 275 -8.48 19.52 30.85
C ASP A 275 -7.86 19.88 29.49
N GLN A 276 -6.53 19.73 29.37
CA GLN A 276 -5.83 19.94 28.10
C GLN A 276 -6.19 18.85 27.10
N ALA A 277 -6.20 17.58 27.50
CA ALA A 277 -6.63 16.47 26.66
C ALA A 277 -8.05 16.69 26.10
N SER A 278 -8.99 17.14 26.94
CA SER A 278 -10.36 17.45 26.52
C SER A 278 -10.39 18.55 25.44
N ALA A 279 -9.62 19.63 25.62
CA ALA A 279 -9.56 20.73 24.66
C ALA A 279 -8.98 20.30 23.30
N GLU A 280 -7.98 19.41 23.33
CA GLU A 280 -7.33 18.87 22.14
C GLU A 280 -8.24 17.89 21.39
N HIS A 281 -8.96 16.99 22.09
CA HIS A 281 -9.97 16.14 21.44
C HIS A 281 -11.09 16.96 20.78
N LEU A 282 -11.59 18.01 21.44
CA LEU A 282 -12.58 18.91 20.85
C LEU A 282 -12.04 19.63 19.62
N THR A 283 -10.75 20.00 19.64
CA THR A 283 -10.07 20.58 18.47
C THR A 283 -9.96 19.55 17.33
N ALA A 284 -9.62 18.30 17.64
CA ALA A 284 -9.55 17.21 16.68
C ALA A 284 -10.88 16.97 15.96
N ILE A 285 -12.00 16.95 16.70
CA ILE A 285 -13.35 16.80 16.14
C ILE A 285 -13.73 18.02 15.31
N ARG A 286 -13.45 19.24 15.78
CA ARG A 286 -13.74 20.47 15.04
C ARG A 286 -13.00 20.54 13.70
N LEU A 287 -11.75 20.09 13.65
CA LEU A 287 -10.92 20.11 12.44
C LEU A 287 -11.29 18.98 11.48
N ALA A 288 -11.74 17.82 11.98
CA ALA A 288 -12.15 16.67 11.17
C ALA A 288 -13.49 16.09 11.66
N PRO A 289 -14.62 16.79 11.46
CA PRO A 289 -15.93 16.41 12.01
C PRO A 289 -16.57 15.18 11.37
N LYS A 290 -15.89 14.56 10.41
CA LYS A 290 -16.30 13.28 9.78
C LYS A 290 -15.28 12.17 10.05
N SER A 291 -14.29 12.40 10.92
CA SER A 291 -13.32 11.39 11.29
C SER A 291 -13.93 10.47 12.36
N GLY A 292 -14.31 9.26 11.95
CA GLY A 292 -14.82 8.26 12.88
C GLY A 292 -13.81 7.94 14.01
N GLN A 293 -12.50 7.97 13.69
CA GLN A 293 -11.44 7.77 14.68
C GLN A 293 -11.43 8.88 15.73
N ASN A 294 -11.51 10.16 15.33
CA ASN A 294 -11.44 11.25 16.30
C ASN A 294 -12.64 11.25 17.26
N HIS A 295 -13.83 10.92 16.73
CA HIS A 295 -15.02 10.72 17.56
C HIS A 295 -14.83 9.54 18.52
N TYR A 296 -14.28 8.42 18.04
CA TYR A 296 -14.00 7.25 18.88
C TYR A 296 -13.01 7.56 20.01
N GLU A 297 -11.90 8.24 19.72
CA GLU A 297 -10.90 8.60 20.74
C GLU A 297 -11.48 9.53 21.81
N TYR A 298 -12.27 10.52 21.39
CA TYR A 298 -12.94 11.40 22.35
C TYR A 298 -14.00 10.67 23.18
N ALA A 299 -14.78 9.78 22.56
CA ALA A 299 -15.72 8.92 23.26
C ALA A 299 -15.02 8.04 24.29
N MET A 300 -13.85 7.48 23.96
CA MET A 300 -13.02 6.71 24.89
C MET A 300 -12.49 7.55 26.05
N PHE A 301 -12.06 8.78 25.79
CA PHE A 301 -11.66 9.74 26.83
C PHE A 301 -12.83 10.06 27.80
N LEU A 302 -14.04 10.25 27.28
CA LEU A 302 -15.24 10.47 28.10
C LEU A 302 -15.65 9.21 28.87
N PHE A 303 -15.59 8.05 28.23
CA PHE A 303 -15.90 6.74 28.82
C PHE A 303 -14.99 6.42 30.01
N ARG A 304 -13.69 6.66 29.90
CA ARG A 304 -12.72 6.49 31.00
C ARG A 304 -12.94 7.44 32.17
N GLN A 305 -13.68 8.52 31.95
CA GLN A 305 -14.10 9.45 33.00
C GLN A 305 -15.52 9.17 33.51
N GLU A 306 -16.11 8.03 33.14
CA GLU A 306 -17.47 7.62 33.51
C GLU A 306 -18.57 8.59 33.03
N LYS A 307 -18.25 9.47 32.06
CA LYS A 307 -19.18 10.41 31.45
C LYS A 307 -19.98 9.74 30.32
N LEU A 308 -20.73 8.71 30.67
CA LEU A 308 -21.40 7.85 29.69
C LEU A 308 -22.43 8.60 28.82
N ASP A 309 -23.11 9.60 29.38
CA ASP A 309 -24.10 10.42 28.65
C ASP A 309 -23.47 11.27 27.55
N GLU A 310 -22.20 11.64 27.71
CA GLU A 310 -21.43 12.36 26.68
C GLU A 310 -20.71 11.37 25.74
N ALA A 311 -20.28 10.21 26.24
CA ALA A 311 -19.52 9.24 25.45
C ALA A 311 -20.36 8.51 24.39
N ILE A 312 -21.61 8.14 24.72
CA ILE A 312 -22.51 7.40 23.81
C ILE A 312 -22.72 8.12 22.47
N PRO A 313 -23.14 9.40 22.42
CA PRO A 313 -23.34 10.08 21.14
C PRO A 313 -22.05 10.21 20.31
N GLU A 314 -20.89 10.29 20.96
CA GLU A 314 -19.59 10.31 20.26
C GLU A 314 -19.22 8.93 19.69
N PHE A 315 -19.52 7.83 20.39
CA PHE A 315 -19.40 6.48 19.81
C PHE A 315 -20.37 6.27 18.62
N GLU A 316 -21.60 6.78 18.71
CA GLU A 316 -22.57 6.75 17.61
C GLU A 316 -22.09 7.57 16.41
N ALA A 317 -21.50 8.75 16.63
CA ALA A 317 -20.86 9.55 15.60
C ALA A 317 -19.68 8.82 14.95
N ALA A 318 -18.85 8.15 15.76
CA ALA A 318 -17.75 7.32 15.27
C ALA A 318 -18.25 6.24 14.30
N LEU A 319 -19.32 5.53 14.66
CA LEU A 319 -19.93 4.48 13.86
C LEU A 319 -20.71 5.01 12.65
N THR A 320 -21.24 6.24 12.72
CA THR A 320 -21.85 6.92 11.57
C THR A 320 -20.82 7.15 10.46
N HIS A 321 -19.59 7.48 10.83
CA HIS A 321 -18.51 7.77 9.88
C HIS A 321 -17.65 6.54 9.53
N ASN A 322 -17.54 5.57 10.44
CA ASN A 322 -16.89 4.29 10.20
C ASN A 322 -17.73 3.12 10.75
N PRO A 323 -18.71 2.62 9.96
CA PRO A 323 -19.63 1.56 10.40
C PRO A 323 -18.97 0.19 10.61
N LYS A 324 -17.69 0.01 10.25
CA LYS A 324 -16.97 -1.27 10.36
C LYS A 324 -15.84 -1.18 11.38
N HIS A 325 -16.09 -0.50 12.50
CA HIS A 325 -15.12 -0.33 13.59
C HIS A 325 -15.52 -1.24 14.77
N PRO A 326 -14.88 -2.41 14.93
CA PRO A 326 -15.27 -3.39 15.95
C PRO A 326 -15.12 -2.84 17.38
N GLU A 327 -14.07 -2.06 17.66
CA GLU A 327 -13.81 -1.48 18.97
C GLU A 327 -14.85 -0.42 19.34
N ALA A 328 -15.26 0.45 18.39
CA ALA A 328 -16.33 1.41 18.63
C ALA A 328 -17.66 0.72 18.95
N HIS A 329 -17.99 -0.38 18.25
CA HIS A 329 -19.14 -1.21 18.59
C HIS A 329 -19.00 -1.84 19.99
N TYR A 330 -17.84 -2.38 20.33
CA TYR A 330 -17.59 -2.99 21.63
C TYR A 330 -17.78 -1.97 22.76
N HIS A 331 -17.18 -0.79 22.64
CA HIS A 331 -17.23 0.24 23.68
C HIS A 331 -18.60 0.91 23.79
N LEU A 332 -19.31 1.10 22.68
CA LEU A 332 -20.71 1.53 22.71
C LEU A 332 -21.60 0.50 23.40
N GLY A 333 -21.43 -0.79 23.07
CA GLY A 333 -22.15 -1.88 23.72
C GLY A 333 -21.90 -1.92 25.23
N ARG A 334 -20.65 -1.69 25.67
CA ARG A 334 -20.30 -1.55 27.08
C ARG A 334 -20.96 -0.35 27.74
N ALA A 335 -20.94 0.82 27.11
CA ALA A 335 -21.56 2.04 27.64
C ALA A 335 -23.08 1.85 27.83
N LEU A 336 -23.76 1.29 26.84
CA LEU A 336 -25.20 0.99 26.89
C LEU A 336 -25.52 -0.05 27.97
N PHE A 337 -24.70 -1.09 28.10
CA PHE A 337 -24.85 -2.09 29.16
C PHE A 337 -24.79 -1.45 30.55
N VAL A 338 -23.84 -0.54 30.80
CA VAL A 338 -23.73 0.17 32.08
C VAL A 338 -24.93 1.11 32.32
N LYS A 339 -25.45 1.73 31.26
CA LYS A 339 -26.69 2.54 31.32
C LYS A 339 -27.96 1.69 31.50
N GLY A 340 -27.86 0.37 31.39
CA GLY A 340 -28.98 -0.56 31.54
C GLY A 340 -29.74 -0.84 30.24
N ASP A 341 -29.31 -0.31 29.10
CA ASP A 341 -29.88 -0.65 27.80
C ASP A 341 -29.28 -1.98 27.30
N LEU A 342 -29.88 -3.08 27.76
CA LEU A 342 -29.43 -4.43 27.45
C LEU A 342 -29.66 -4.80 25.97
N GLU A 343 -30.72 -4.29 25.35
CA GLU A 343 -31.03 -4.58 23.94
C GLU A 343 -30.06 -3.85 23.00
N GLY A 344 -29.79 -2.57 23.25
CA GLY A 344 -28.77 -1.82 22.52
C GLY A 344 -27.37 -2.42 22.70
N ALA A 345 -27.01 -2.81 23.93
CA ALA A 345 -25.74 -3.49 24.20
C ALA A 345 -25.59 -4.79 23.40
N LYS A 346 -26.64 -5.61 23.37
CA LYS A 346 -26.67 -6.87 22.61
C LYS A 346 -26.40 -6.63 21.12
N ILE A 347 -27.05 -5.64 20.50
CA ILE A 347 -26.89 -5.32 19.08
C ILE A 347 -25.41 -5.03 18.76
N HIS A 348 -24.79 -4.13 19.51
CA HIS A 348 -23.42 -3.72 19.22
C HIS A 348 -22.38 -4.79 19.58
N TYR A 349 -22.64 -5.59 20.61
CA TYR A 349 -21.79 -6.74 20.91
C TYR A 349 -21.85 -7.84 19.85
N LEU A 350 -23.03 -8.12 19.28
CA LEU A 350 -23.16 -9.06 18.16
C LEU A 350 -22.41 -8.54 16.92
N GLU A 351 -22.49 -7.24 16.66
CA GLU A 351 -21.77 -6.62 15.54
C GLU A 351 -20.25 -6.65 15.77
N THR A 352 -19.79 -6.46 17.01
CA THR A 352 -18.38 -6.66 17.39
C THR A 352 -17.92 -8.08 17.04
N ALA A 353 -18.67 -9.11 17.46
CA ALA A 353 -18.34 -10.51 17.19
C ALA A 353 -18.35 -10.83 15.69
N ARG A 354 -19.19 -10.15 14.91
CA ARG A 354 -19.26 -10.29 13.45
C ARG A 354 -18.04 -9.70 12.75
N LEU A 355 -17.60 -8.52 13.19
CA LEU A 355 -16.48 -7.79 12.60
C LEU A 355 -15.12 -8.33 13.06
N ASP A 356 -14.99 -8.69 14.33
CA ASP A 356 -13.82 -9.35 14.91
C ASP A 356 -14.23 -10.60 15.72
N PRO A 357 -14.17 -11.80 15.10
CA PRO A 357 -14.48 -13.06 15.78
C PRO A 357 -13.58 -13.43 16.97
N LYS A 358 -12.46 -12.71 17.18
CA LYS A 358 -11.56 -12.95 18.32
C LYS A 358 -11.75 -11.96 19.46
N ALA A 359 -12.58 -10.93 19.27
CA ALA A 359 -12.81 -9.89 20.25
C ALA A 359 -13.31 -10.45 21.61
N PRO A 360 -12.94 -9.83 22.74
CA PRO A 360 -13.42 -10.16 24.09
C PRO A 360 -14.87 -9.78 24.37
N VAL A 361 -15.79 -10.15 23.49
CA VAL A 361 -17.18 -9.74 23.57
C VAL A 361 -18.13 -10.85 24.05
N HIS A 362 -17.78 -12.13 23.87
CA HIS A 362 -18.65 -13.26 24.22
C HIS A 362 -19.00 -13.36 25.71
N SER A 363 -18.07 -12.99 26.61
CA SER A 363 -18.36 -12.90 28.05
C SER A 363 -19.43 -11.83 28.32
N GLY A 364 -19.26 -10.63 27.72
CA GLY A 364 -20.24 -9.54 27.80
C GLY A 364 -21.60 -9.91 27.21
N LEU A 365 -21.64 -10.58 26.06
CA LEU A 365 -22.87 -11.12 25.47
C LEU A 365 -23.57 -12.10 26.41
N GLY A 366 -22.81 -13.02 27.02
CA GLY A 366 -23.35 -13.98 27.99
C GLY A 366 -24.04 -13.28 29.16
N VAL A 367 -23.42 -12.25 29.72
CA VAL A 367 -24.02 -11.45 30.81
C VAL A 367 -25.28 -10.72 30.34
N VAL A 368 -25.26 -10.14 29.13
CA VAL A 368 -26.42 -9.45 28.56
C VAL A 368 -27.59 -10.42 28.37
N TYR A 369 -27.36 -11.58 27.75
CA TYR A 369 -28.38 -12.61 27.57
C TYR A 369 -28.93 -13.13 28.91
N ALA A 370 -28.07 -13.33 29.91
CA ALA A 370 -28.50 -13.76 31.24
C ALA A 370 -29.43 -12.73 31.90
N ARG A 371 -29.10 -11.44 31.80
CA ARG A 371 -29.96 -10.35 32.35
C ARG A 371 -31.27 -10.17 31.58
N LEU A 372 -31.30 -10.53 30.30
CA LEU A 372 -32.52 -10.58 29.49
C LEU A 372 -33.36 -11.84 29.73
N GLY A 373 -32.90 -12.76 30.60
CA GLY A 373 -33.57 -14.04 30.87
C GLY A 373 -33.38 -15.12 29.78
N GLN A 374 -32.54 -14.84 28.79
CA GLN A 374 -32.21 -15.73 27.67
C GLN A 374 -31.10 -16.71 28.07
N THR A 375 -31.46 -17.65 28.94
CA THR A 375 -30.53 -18.53 29.65
C THR A 375 -29.72 -19.43 28.70
N SER A 376 -30.37 -20.01 27.69
CA SER A 376 -29.73 -20.91 26.72
C SER A 376 -28.66 -20.19 25.89
N GLU A 377 -28.98 -18.99 25.42
CA GLU A 377 -28.07 -18.12 24.69
C GLU A 377 -26.91 -17.67 25.57
N ALA A 378 -27.16 -17.30 26.82
CA ALA A 378 -26.11 -16.94 27.78
C ALA A 378 -25.08 -18.07 27.96
N ILE A 379 -25.54 -19.30 28.15
CA ILE A 379 -24.67 -20.49 28.27
C ILE A 379 -23.83 -20.68 27.01
N ALA A 380 -24.43 -20.53 25.82
CA ALA A 380 -23.71 -20.67 24.56
C ALA A 380 -22.59 -19.62 24.43
N GLN A 381 -22.87 -18.36 24.80
CA GLN A 381 -21.89 -17.29 24.73
C GLN A 381 -20.75 -17.46 25.74
N PHE A 382 -21.03 -17.87 26.99
CA PHE A 382 -19.95 -18.15 27.94
C PHE A 382 -19.08 -19.33 27.52
N LYS A 383 -19.66 -20.38 26.93
CA LYS A 383 -18.89 -21.49 26.36
C LYS A 383 -17.98 -21.03 25.22
N GLU A 384 -18.48 -20.14 24.36
CA GLU A 384 -17.67 -19.58 23.27
C GLU A 384 -16.55 -18.68 23.80
N ALA A 385 -16.81 -17.88 24.83
CA ALA A 385 -15.77 -17.10 25.52
C ALA A 385 -14.64 -18.00 26.03
N LEU A 386 -14.98 -19.11 26.69
CA LEU A 386 -14.01 -20.09 27.20
C LEU A 386 -13.32 -20.91 26.11
N ARG A 387 -13.97 -21.10 24.95
CA ARG A 387 -13.34 -21.71 23.77
C ARG A 387 -12.24 -20.82 23.20
N LEU A 388 -12.47 -19.50 23.16
CA LEU A 388 -11.52 -18.51 22.66
C LEU A 388 -10.43 -18.16 23.68
N ARG A 389 -10.80 -18.05 24.96
CA ARG A 389 -9.92 -17.79 26.10
C ARG A 389 -10.23 -18.74 27.25
N PRO A 390 -9.54 -19.90 27.31
CA PRO A 390 -9.75 -20.88 28.37
C PRO A 390 -9.48 -20.37 29.79
N ASP A 391 -8.77 -19.24 29.93
CA ASP A 391 -8.40 -18.57 31.17
C ASP A 391 -9.35 -17.43 31.58
N ASP A 392 -10.45 -17.20 30.86
CA ASP A 392 -11.47 -16.22 31.19
C ASP A 392 -12.27 -16.65 32.45
N THR A 393 -11.73 -16.28 33.62
CA THR A 393 -12.31 -16.61 34.94
C THR A 393 -13.72 -16.08 35.12
N GLU A 394 -14.01 -14.88 34.63
CA GLU A 394 -15.33 -14.27 34.72
C GLU A 394 -16.36 -15.07 33.91
N ALA A 395 -16.03 -15.46 32.67
CA ALA A 395 -16.90 -16.32 31.87
C ALA A 395 -17.14 -17.69 32.52
N ALA A 396 -16.11 -18.28 33.15
CA ALA A 396 -16.23 -19.55 33.87
C ALA A 396 -17.15 -19.47 35.09
N GLU A 397 -17.03 -18.41 35.89
CA GLU A 397 -17.88 -18.17 37.06
C GLU A 397 -19.32 -17.90 36.66
N ASN A 398 -19.55 -17.04 35.66
CA ASN A 398 -20.87 -16.73 35.16
C ASN A 398 -21.56 -17.97 34.56
N LEU A 399 -20.83 -18.81 33.82
CA LEU A 399 -21.36 -20.07 33.30
C LEU A 399 -21.81 -21.01 34.43
N ARG A 400 -21.00 -21.16 35.49
CA ARG A 400 -21.34 -21.99 36.65
C ARG A 400 -22.61 -21.47 37.35
N PHE A 401 -22.70 -20.15 37.52
CA PHE A 401 -23.87 -19.52 38.13
C PHE A 401 -25.14 -19.80 37.32
N VAL A 402 -25.10 -19.56 36.01
CA VAL A 402 -26.27 -19.74 35.14
C VAL A 402 -26.72 -21.21 35.10
N LEU A 403 -25.79 -22.17 34.99
CA LEU A 403 -26.11 -23.61 35.03
C LEU A 403 -26.73 -24.06 36.37
N ALA A 404 -26.23 -23.52 37.49
CA ALA A 404 -26.78 -23.81 38.80
C ALA A 404 -28.21 -23.30 38.96
N THR A 405 -28.52 -22.11 38.41
CA THR A 405 -29.88 -21.56 38.42
C THR A 405 -30.85 -22.35 37.52
N GLU A 406 -30.40 -22.81 36.35
CA GLU A 406 -31.21 -23.63 35.44
C GLU A 406 -31.59 -24.96 36.09
N THR A 407 -30.62 -25.65 36.70
CA THR A 407 -30.83 -26.94 37.39
C THR A 407 -31.85 -26.82 38.54
N ARG A 408 -31.86 -25.69 39.26
CA ARG A 408 -32.85 -25.41 40.32
C ARG A 408 -34.24 -25.14 39.75
N SER A 409 -34.35 -24.43 38.63
CA SER A 409 -35.66 -24.18 38.00
C SER A 409 -36.29 -25.44 37.37
N GLY A 410 -35.46 -26.36 36.85
CA GLY A 410 -35.91 -27.63 36.26
C GLY A 410 -36.28 -28.72 37.27
N SER A 411 -35.96 -28.54 38.56
CA SER A 411 -36.22 -29.52 39.62
C SER A 411 -37.46 -29.23 40.47
N THR A 412 -38.21 -28.17 40.16
CA THR A 412 -39.55 -27.92 40.75
C THR A 412 -40.56 -28.92 40.14
N PRO A 413 -41.09 -29.90 40.91
CA PRO A 413 -42.14 -30.78 40.39
C PRO A 413 -43.43 -29.97 40.18
N ARG A 414 -44.08 -30.15 39.02
CA ARG A 414 -45.44 -29.64 38.79
C ARG A 414 -46.48 -30.42 39.60
#